data_AF-A0A5M7CD98-F1
#
_entry.id   AF-A0A5M7CD98-F1
#
_cell.length_a   1.000
_cell.length_b   1.000
_cell.length_c   1.000
_cell.angle_alpha   90.00
_cell.angle_beta   90.00
_cell.angle_gamma   90.00
#
_symmetry.space_group_name_H-M   'P 1'
#
loop_
_entity.id
_entity.type
_entity.pdbx_description
1 polymer ?
#
loop_
_entity_poly.entity_id
_entity_poly.type
_entity_poly.pdbx_seq_one_letter_code
_entity_poly.pdbx_strand_id
1 'polypeptide(L)'
;MVELPDGRREFGWIANGLPTFPFGLAPKGLATRRQLRAAGLCPGGHGIVAQLVWRRGKAWAGLYDVNQAKPKRVPTLAQRRALAAAMAARRRCTRCGSDAGYCLPRPRICWNCTTTAAQAA
;
A
#
# COMPACT_ATOMS: atom_id res chain seq x y z
N MET A 1 -16.25 -8.43 -25.73
CA MET A 1 -17.21 -7.94 -24.72
C MET A 1 -17.07 -8.84 -23.51
N VAL A 2 -16.98 -8.27 -22.31
CA VAL A 2 -16.76 -8.99 -21.06
C VAL A 2 -17.89 -8.68 -20.09
N GLU A 3 -18.23 -9.66 -19.27
CA GLU A 3 -19.21 -9.51 -18.19
C GLU A 3 -18.47 -9.14 -16.90
N LEU A 4 -18.95 -8.09 -16.24
CA LEU A 4 -18.47 -7.66 -14.94
C LEU A 4 -19.23 -8.39 -13.83
N PRO A 5 -18.69 -8.48 -12.60
CA PRO A 5 -19.39 -9.11 -11.48
C PRO A 5 -20.73 -8.47 -11.08
N ASP A 6 -21.01 -7.26 -11.57
CA ASP A 6 -22.29 -6.57 -11.39
C ASP A 6 -23.30 -6.84 -12.53
N GLY A 7 -22.99 -7.77 -13.43
CA GLY A 7 -23.84 -8.18 -14.57
C GLY A 7 -23.77 -7.24 -15.78
N ARG A 8 -22.99 -6.14 -15.72
CA ARG A 8 -22.82 -5.26 -16.88
C ARG A 8 -21.94 -5.89 -17.93
N ARG A 9 -22.25 -5.61 -19.19
CA ARG A 9 -21.49 -6.05 -20.36
C ARG A 9 -20.72 -4.87 -20.95
N GLU A 10 -19.40 -4.97 -20.96
CA GLU A 10 -18.51 -3.86 -21.33
C GLU A 10 -17.52 -4.27 -22.43
N PHE A 11 -16.98 -3.29 -23.14
CA PHE A 11 -15.96 -3.52 -24.16
C PHE A 11 -14.60 -3.77 -23.52
N GLY A 12 -14.13 -5.01 -23.62
CA GLY A 12 -12.86 -5.49 -23.10
C GLY A 12 -12.62 -6.94 -23.52
N TRP A 13 -11.57 -7.55 -22.97
CA TRP A 13 -11.22 -8.96 -23.18
C TRP A 13 -10.90 -9.63 -21.83
N ILE A 14 -10.89 -10.96 -21.81
CA ILE A 14 -10.49 -11.72 -20.62
C ILE A 14 -8.98 -11.99 -20.68
N ALA A 15 -8.27 -11.68 -19.60
CA ALA A 15 -6.88 -12.08 -19.39
C ALA A 15 -6.71 -12.50 -17.92
N ASN A 16 -5.93 -13.55 -17.65
CA ASN A 16 -5.72 -14.10 -16.31
C ASN A 16 -7.04 -14.36 -15.55
N GLY A 17 -8.10 -14.79 -16.25
CA GLY A 17 -9.42 -15.05 -15.67
C GLY A 17 -10.20 -13.80 -15.24
N LEU A 18 -9.74 -12.58 -15.58
CA LEU A 18 -10.43 -11.33 -15.21
C LEU A 18 -10.76 -10.49 -16.45
N PRO A 19 -11.88 -9.75 -16.42
CA PRO A 19 -12.16 -8.66 -17.35
C PRO A 19 -10.98 -7.69 -17.39
N THR A 20 -10.51 -7.39 -18.60
CA THR A 20 -9.32 -6.58 -18.84
C THR A 20 -9.62 -5.45 -19.81
N PHE A 21 -9.19 -4.26 -19.43
CA PHE A 21 -9.46 -3.02 -20.15
C PHE A 21 -8.15 -2.29 -20.48
N PRO A 22 -8.07 -1.62 -21.63
CA PRO A 22 -6.94 -0.76 -21.96
C PRO A 22 -7.00 0.54 -21.15
N PHE A 23 -5.85 1.21 -21.02
CA PHE A 23 -5.74 2.48 -20.30
C PHE A 23 -6.77 3.51 -20.76
N GLY A 24 -7.47 4.13 -19.81
CA GLY A 24 -8.50 5.14 -20.09
C GLY A 24 -9.86 4.58 -20.50
N LEU A 25 -9.98 3.26 -20.71
CA LEU A 25 -11.23 2.60 -21.11
C LEU A 25 -11.80 1.68 -20.03
N ALA A 26 -11.43 1.90 -18.76
CA ALA A 26 -12.09 1.23 -17.65
C ALA A 26 -13.53 1.73 -17.51
N PRO A 27 -14.52 0.83 -17.37
CA PRO A 27 -15.91 1.23 -17.20
C PRO A 27 -16.14 1.94 -15.87
N LYS A 28 -17.21 2.73 -15.80
CA LYS A 28 -17.61 3.43 -14.57
C LYS A 28 -17.90 2.44 -13.44
N GLY A 29 -17.75 2.86 -12.19
CA GLY A 29 -17.95 2.00 -11.01
C GLY A 29 -16.75 1.14 -10.65
N LEU A 30 -15.69 1.14 -11.48
CA LEU A 30 -14.42 0.51 -11.17
C LEU A 30 -13.34 1.55 -10.89
N ALA A 31 -12.50 1.29 -9.90
CA ALA A 31 -11.41 2.17 -9.52
C ALA A 31 -10.14 1.41 -9.15
N THR A 32 -8.99 1.98 -9.48
CA THR A 32 -7.70 1.50 -8.98
C THR A 32 -7.58 1.76 -7.48
N ARG A 33 -6.74 0.99 -6.80
CA ARG A 33 -6.44 1.21 -5.36
C ARG A 33 -5.97 2.63 -5.05
N ARG A 34 -5.29 3.28 -6.00
CA ARG A 34 -4.83 4.67 -5.88
C ARG A 34 -6.00 5.66 -5.97
N GLN A 35 -6.93 5.44 -6.90
CA GLN A 35 -8.15 6.26 -7.00
C GLN A 35 -9.04 6.12 -5.76
N LEU A 36 -9.23 4.90 -5.25
CA LEU A 36 -9.94 4.70 -3.98
C LEU A 36 -9.28 5.47 -2.83
N ARG A 37 -7.95 5.38 -2.71
CA ARG A 37 -7.21 6.12 -1.67
C ARG A 37 -7.40 7.63 -1.78
N ALA A 38 -7.38 8.19 -3.00
CA ALA A 38 -7.61 9.61 -3.23
C ALA A 38 -9.03 10.03 -2.82
N ALA A 39 -10.01 9.14 -2.97
CA ALA A 39 -11.39 9.32 -2.49
C ALA A 39 -11.59 9.03 -0.99
N GLY A 40 -10.52 8.78 -0.22
CA GLY A 40 -10.66 8.40 1.21
C GLY A 40 -11.23 7.00 1.44
N LEU A 41 -11.28 6.16 0.40
CA LEU A 41 -11.80 4.81 0.43
C LEU A 41 -10.69 3.75 0.45
N CYS A 42 -11.05 2.52 0.78
CA CYS A 42 -10.23 1.32 0.63
C CYS A 42 -11.08 0.16 0.07
N PRO A 43 -10.46 -0.89 -0.48
CA PRO A 43 -11.19 -2.04 -1.03
C PRO A 43 -12.04 -2.84 -0.03
N GLY A 44 -12.01 -2.51 1.27
CA GLY A 44 -12.88 -3.18 2.25
C GLY A 44 -12.63 -4.67 2.52
N GLY A 45 -11.54 -5.23 1.98
CA GLY A 45 -11.22 -6.67 2.03
C GLY A 45 -11.53 -7.42 0.73
N HIS A 46 -12.17 -6.76 -0.24
CA HIS A 46 -12.54 -7.35 -1.52
C HIS A 46 -11.33 -7.44 -2.47
N GLY A 47 -11.33 -8.48 -3.30
CA GLY A 47 -10.34 -8.72 -4.34
C GLY A 47 -10.48 -7.78 -5.53
N ILE A 48 -9.57 -7.91 -6.50
CA ILE A 48 -9.70 -7.23 -7.79
C ILE A 48 -10.80 -7.91 -8.60
N VAL A 49 -11.61 -7.11 -9.30
CA VAL A 49 -12.72 -7.59 -10.15
C VAL A 49 -12.40 -7.46 -11.64
N ALA A 50 -11.40 -6.65 -11.98
CA ALA A 50 -10.93 -6.45 -13.35
C ALA A 50 -9.48 -5.96 -13.35
N GLN A 51 -8.87 -5.92 -14.53
CA GLN A 51 -7.52 -5.44 -14.79
C GLN A 51 -7.55 -4.25 -15.74
N LEU A 52 -6.69 -3.27 -15.48
CA LEU A 52 -6.36 -2.18 -16.38
C LEU A 52 -4.96 -2.41 -16.91
N VAL A 53 -4.74 -2.44 -18.23
CA VAL A 53 -3.42 -2.69 -18.83
C VAL A 53 -2.98 -1.57 -19.77
N TRP A 54 -1.67 -1.34 -19.83
CA TRP A 54 -1.06 -0.35 -20.70
C TRP A 54 0.36 -0.76 -21.09
N ARG A 55 1.04 0.06 -21.91
CA ARG A 55 2.38 -0.24 -22.45
C ARG A 55 2.46 -1.63 -23.09
N ARG A 56 1.47 -1.95 -23.96
CA ARG A 56 1.35 -3.25 -24.64
C ARG A 56 1.34 -4.44 -23.66
N GLY A 57 0.65 -4.30 -22.53
CA GLY A 57 0.52 -5.35 -21.51
C GLY A 57 1.69 -5.45 -20.52
N LYS A 58 2.76 -4.65 -20.67
CA LYS A 58 3.91 -4.66 -19.74
C LYS A 58 3.60 -4.04 -18.38
N ALA A 59 2.53 -3.26 -18.29
CA ALA A 59 2.11 -2.64 -17.05
C ALA A 59 0.61 -2.85 -16.85
N TRP A 60 0.22 -3.07 -15.59
CA TRP A 60 -1.16 -3.33 -15.23
C TRP A 60 -1.49 -2.78 -13.83
N ALA A 61 -2.78 -2.60 -13.58
CA ALA A 61 -3.32 -2.23 -12.28
C ALA A 61 -4.63 -2.99 -12.03
N GLY A 62 -4.83 -3.41 -10.79
CA GLY A 62 -6.10 -4.00 -10.36
C GLY A 62 -7.19 -2.96 -10.24
N LEU A 63 -8.36 -3.29 -10.76
CA LEU A 63 -9.60 -2.53 -10.59
C LEU A 63 -10.46 -3.18 -9.51
N TYR A 64 -11.02 -2.34 -8.65
CA TYR A 64 -11.89 -2.69 -7.55
C TYR A 64 -13.27 -2.09 -7.80
N ASP A 65 -14.30 -2.77 -7.33
CA ASP A 65 -15.65 -2.24 -7.30
C ASP A 65 -15.76 -1.11 -6.27
N VAL A 66 -16.20 0.06 -6.72
CA VAL A 66 -16.37 1.25 -5.88
C VAL A 66 -17.54 1.05 -4.89
N ASN A 67 -18.58 0.30 -5.25
CA ASN A 67 -19.74 0.07 -4.40
C ASN A 67 -19.41 -0.81 -3.17
N GLN A 68 -18.38 -1.66 -3.30
CA GLN A 68 -17.89 -2.50 -2.21
C GLN A 68 -16.77 -1.82 -1.41
N ALA A 69 -16.34 -0.64 -1.82
CA ALA A 69 -15.30 0.11 -1.13
C ALA A 69 -15.83 0.64 0.21
N LYS A 70 -14.94 0.70 1.19
CA LYS A 70 -15.25 1.15 2.54
C LYS A 70 -14.44 2.40 2.88
N PRO A 71 -14.95 3.29 3.74
CA PRO A 71 -14.16 4.39 4.27
C PRO A 71 -12.84 3.88 4.85
N LYS A 72 -11.74 4.57 4.52
CA LYS A 72 -10.43 4.23 5.06
C LYS A 72 -10.46 4.45 6.58
N ARG A 73 -10.11 3.40 7.33
CA ARG A 73 -9.99 3.49 8.80
C ARG A 73 -8.97 4.55 9.19
N VAL A 74 -9.40 5.47 10.06
CA VAL A 74 -8.54 6.49 10.68
C VAL A 74 -8.05 5.94 12.02
N PRO A 75 -6.72 5.94 12.28
CA PRO A 75 -6.21 5.45 13.55
C PRO A 75 -6.64 6.36 14.70
N THR A 76 -7.03 5.75 15.82
CA THR A 76 -7.38 6.49 17.04
C THR A 76 -6.16 7.22 17.61
N LEU A 77 -6.38 8.17 18.51
CA LEU A 77 -5.27 8.87 19.19
C LEU A 77 -4.39 7.89 19.98
N ALA A 78 -4.99 6.90 20.65
CA ALA A 78 -4.27 5.87 21.38
C ALA A 78 -3.37 5.03 20.45
N GLN A 79 -3.89 4.63 19.28
CA GLN A 79 -3.11 3.90 18.27
C GLN A 79 -1.94 4.74 17.73
N ARG A 80 -2.17 6.05 17.47
CA ARG A 80 -1.10 6.96 17.05
C ARG A 80 -0.01 7.10 18.11
N ARG A 81 -0.39 7.22 19.39
CA ARG A 81 0.57 7.26 20.51
C ARG A 81 1.36 5.96 20.65
N ALA A 82 0.70 4.81 20.55
CA ALA A 82 1.36 3.51 20.59
C ALA A 82 2.38 3.35 19.45
N LEU A 83 2.03 3.75 18.23
CA LEU A 83 2.95 3.74 17.09
C LEU A 83 4.15 4.67 17.30
N ALA A 84 3.92 5.88 17.82
CA ALA A 84 4.98 6.83 18.13
C ALA A 84 5.94 6.27 19.19
N ALA A 85 5.42 5.68 20.27
CA ALA A 85 6.23 5.03 21.30
C ALA A 85 7.05 3.85 20.74
N ALA A 86 6.43 3.01 19.90
CA ALA A 86 7.12 1.90 19.24
C ALA A 86 8.25 2.41 18.32
N MET A 87 8.02 3.48 17.57
CA MET A 87 9.05 4.09 16.71
C MET A 87 10.18 4.69 17.56
N ALA A 88 9.88 5.41 18.64
CA ALA A 88 10.90 5.93 19.55
C ALA A 88 11.79 4.82 20.14
N ALA A 89 11.20 3.69 20.54
CA ALA A 89 11.95 2.53 21.02
C ALA A 89 12.86 1.95 19.91
N ARG A 90 12.40 1.86 18.67
CA ARG A 90 13.20 1.34 17.54
C ARG A 90 14.38 2.25 17.16
N ARG A 91 14.31 3.54 17.46
CA ARG A 91 15.38 4.51 17.14
C ARG A 91 16.37 4.72 18.27
N ARG A 92 16.03 4.28 19.49
CA ARG A 92 16.88 4.42 20.66
C ARG A 92 18.02 3.39 20.67
N CYS A 93 19.25 3.88 20.70
CA CYS A 93 20.46 3.08 20.79
C CYS A 93 20.54 2.36 22.14
N THR A 94 20.84 1.07 22.15
CA THR A 94 21.03 0.27 23.37
C THR A 94 22.38 0.51 24.05
N ARG A 95 23.35 1.14 23.37
CA ARG A 95 24.67 1.44 23.94
C ARG A 95 24.73 2.81 24.60
N CYS A 96 24.24 3.85 23.94
CA CYS A 96 24.31 5.23 24.45
C CYS A 96 22.96 5.84 24.87
N GLY A 97 21.83 5.17 24.62
CA GLY A 97 20.49 5.67 24.97
C GLY A 97 19.95 6.79 24.09
N SER A 98 20.75 7.35 23.17
CA SER A 98 20.32 8.42 22.26
C SER A 98 19.34 7.93 21.20
N ASP A 99 18.41 8.80 20.78
CA ASP A 99 17.59 8.59 19.59
C ASP A 99 18.43 8.89 18.35
N ALA A 100 18.58 7.91 17.46
CA ALA A 100 19.38 8.05 16.24
C ALA A 100 18.66 8.82 15.12
N GLY A 101 17.36 9.08 15.25
CA GLY A 101 16.52 9.71 14.21
C GLY A 101 16.02 8.73 13.13
N TYR A 102 16.58 7.52 13.06
CA TYR A 102 16.21 6.45 12.13
C TYR A 102 16.05 5.11 12.83
N CYS A 103 15.31 4.18 12.22
CA CYS A 103 15.11 2.84 12.78
C CYS A 103 16.44 2.08 12.80
N LEU A 104 16.93 1.73 14.00
CA LEU A 104 18.17 1.00 14.16
C LEU A 104 17.98 -0.48 13.77
N PRO A 105 18.95 -1.11 13.07
CA PRO A 105 18.95 -2.55 12.84
C PRO A 105 19.19 -3.30 14.17
N ARG A 106 19.13 -4.64 14.16
CA ARG A 106 19.59 -5.44 15.32
C ARG A 106 21.08 -5.78 15.18
N PRO A 107 21.90 -5.72 16.25
CA PRO A 107 21.57 -5.13 17.56
C PRO A 107 21.34 -3.61 17.44
N ARG A 108 20.45 -3.03 18.25
CA ARG A 108 20.00 -1.61 18.16
C ARG A 108 21.10 -0.62 18.54
N ILE A 109 22.16 -0.53 17.75
CA ILE A 109 23.34 0.31 17.99
C ILE A 109 23.42 1.38 16.90
N CYS A 110 23.59 2.64 17.29
CA CYS A 110 23.71 3.75 16.34
C CYS A 110 25.09 3.78 15.67
N TRP A 111 25.16 4.48 14.54
CA TRP A 111 26.39 4.58 13.74
C TRP A 111 27.58 5.11 14.55
N ASN A 112 27.39 6.17 15.34
CA ASN A 112 28.46 6.71 16.18
C ASN A 112 29.02 5.64 17.14
N CYS A 113 28.14 4.85 17.75
CA CYS A 113 28.54 3.78 18.65
C CYS A 113 29.24 2.60 17.93
N THR A 114 28.94 2.34 16.67
CA THR A 114 29.66 1.32 15.89
C THR A 114 31.03 1.82 15.45
N THR A 115 31.14 3.09 15.07
CA THR A 115 32.39 3.67 14.57
C THR A 115 33.39 3.96 15.70
N THR A 116 32.95 4.40 16.88
CA THR A 116 33.86 4.64 18.02
C THR A 116 34.52 3.36 18.54
N ALA A 117 33.89 2.18 18.38
CA ALA A 117 34.55 0.90 18.66
C ALA A 117 35.60 0.52 17.61
N ALA A 118 35.45 0.99 16.36
CA ALA A 118 36.34 0.65 15.26
C ALA A 118 37.58 1.55 15.18
N GLN A 119 37.61 2.70 15.88
CA GLN A 119 38.70 3.68 15.83
C GLN A 119 39.78 3.49 16.91
N ALA A 120 39.72 2.41 17.70
CA ALA A 120 40.66 2.10 18.78
C ALA A 120 41.52 0.83 18.50
N ALA A 121 41.62 0.41 17.24
CA ALA A 121 42.47 -0.68 16.76
C ALA A 121 43.40 -0.16 15.67
#